data_AF-H6Q4M3-F1
#
_entry.id   AF-H6Q4M3-F1
#
_cell.length_a   1.000
_cell.length_b   1.000
_cell.length_c   1.000
_cell.angle_alpha   90.00
_cell.angle_beta   90.00
_cell.angle_gamma   90.00
#
_symmetry.space_group_name_H-M   'P 1'
#
loop_
_entity.id
_entity.type
_entity.pdbx_description
1 polymer ?
#
loop_
_entity_poly.entity_id
_entity_poly.type
_entity_poly.pdbx_seq_one_letter_code
_entity_poly.pdbx_strand_id
1 'polypeptide(L)'
;MKTKQETYLDLANIIYNNFLLKTKKLKIDNYNCTLNNMPPYVVSIYGSVASGKSTIAYILKSNLIKYSKNITVEVVKTDIFLYCNQVLNKMGLMKKKGFPESYDIKKLANFLISIKKNNKLYHLIPHYSHIAYDIVPKKKLLLKTHILILEGLNFLYKIKKENYLYFKNIVLSDLIDFNIYIDAKESYIKNWYINRFLNFRKKSALYSYSYFSRYLKISEEKTIEKANQIWSCINKCNLIKNILPLKKYANLILKKNNNHTTSKIIYKKLKF
;
A
#
# COMPACT_ATOMS: atom_id res chain seq x y z
N MET A 1 2.33 15.31 -25.12
CA MET A 1 2.00 14.37 -24.01
C MET A 1 3.17 14.37 -23.04
N LYS A 2 2.95 14.54 -21.73
CA LYS A 2 4.04 14.46 -20.74
C LYS A 2 4.69 13.07 -20.74
N THR A 3 5.99 13.01 -20.55
CA THR A 3 6.69 11.73 -20.42
C THR A 3 6.30 11.02 -19.11
N LYS A 4 6.52 9.70 -19.05
CA LYS A 4 6.29 8.90 -17.84
C LYS A 4 7.11 9.43 -16.65
N GLN A 5 8.32 9.93 -16.89
CA GLN A 5 9.18 10.50 -15.86
C GLN A 5 8.66 11.84 -15.33
N GLU A 6 8.29 12.77 -16.22
CA GLU A 6 7.69 14.06 -15.84
C GLU A 6 6.45 13.88 -14.94
N THR A 7 5.58 12.94 -15.31
CA THR A 7 4.33 12.66 -14.58
C THR A 7 4.58 12.27 -13.12
N TYR A 8 5.64 11.49 -12.84
CA TYR A 8 5.96 11.07 -11.47
C TYR A 8 6.85 12.07 -10.72
N LEU A 9 7.54 12.96 -11.43
CA LEU A 9 8.20 14.11 -10.83
C LEU A 9 7.17 15.12 -10.32
N ASP A 10 6.13 15.41 -11.12
CA ASP A 10 5.01 16.25 -10.69
C ASP A 10 4.33 15.71 -9.44
N LEU A 11 4.11 14.39 -9.38
CA LEU A 11 3.54 13.75 -8.20
C LEU A 11 4.43 13.92 -6.97
N ALA A 12 5.75 13.72 -7.11
CA ALA A 12 6.69 13.92 -6.02
C ALA A 12 6.72 15.39 -5.56
N ASN A 13 6.67 16.34 -6.49
CA ASN A 13 6.57 17.77 -6.20
C ASN A 13 5.34 18.10 -5.35
N ILE A 14 4.16 17.58 -5.74
CA ILE A 14 2.91 17.79 -4.99
C ILE A 14 3.05 17.28 -3.55
N ILE A 15 3.57 16.06 -3.38
CA ILE A 15 3.76 15.46 -2.05
C ILE A 15 4.76 16.26 -1.22
N TYR A 16 5.88 16.65 -1.83
CA TYR A 16 6.93 17.43 -1.19
C TYR A 16 6.43 18.78 -0.70
N ASN A 17 5.68 19.52 -1.52
CA ASN A 17 5.12 20.80 -1.14
C ASN A 17 4.09 20.67 -0.01
N ASN A 18 3.22 19.66 -0.04
CA ASN A 18 2.29 19.42 1.06
C ASN A 18 3.02 19.04 2.37
N PHE A 19 4.10 18.26 2.27
CA PHE A 19 4.99 17.96 3.39
C PHE A 19 5.61 19.23 3.99
N LEU A 20 6.13 20.15 3.16
CA LEU A 20 6.69 21.42 3.62
C LEU A 20 5.63 22.31 4.30
N LEU A 21 4.43 22.40 3.73
CA LEU A 21 3.32 23.16 4.32
C LEU A 21 2.93 22.61 5.69
N LYS A 22 2.81 21.28 5.83
CA LYS A 22 2.51 20.64 7.11
C LYS A 22 3.62 20.88 8.13
N THR A 23 4.88 20.75 7.71
CA THR A 23 6.07 21.02 8.53
C THR A 23 6.07 22.47 9.02
N LYS A 24 5.81 23.44 8.13
CA LYS A 24 5.76 24.86 8.49
C LYS A 24 4.66 25.13 9.52
N LYS A 25 3.46 24.56 9.33
CA LYS A 25 2.36 24.68 10.28
C LYS A 25 2.72 24.12 11.66
N LEU A 26 3.33 22.93 11.72
CA LEU A 26 3.76 22.32 12.98
C LEU A 26 4.83 23.14 13.72
N LYS A 27 5.73 23.83 13.00
CA LYS A 27 6.71 24.74 13.62
C LYS A 27 6.06 25.98 14.21
N ILE A 28 5.00 26.50 13.58
CA ILE A 28 4.23 27.63 14.11
C ILE A 28 3.50 27.22 15.39
N ASP A 29 2.88 26.04 15.38
CA ASP A 29 2.15 25.51 16.54
C ASP A 29 3.10 25.11 17.71
N ASN A 30 4.38 24.81 17.41
CA ASN A 30 5.39 24.43 18.40
C ASN A 30 6.80 24.86 17.96
N TYR A 31 7.26 26.01 18.46
CA TYR A 31 8.53 26.65 18.07
C TYR A 31 9.78 25.78 18.31
N ASN A 32 9.76 24.86 19.29
CA ASN A 32 10.89 23.97 19.58
C ASN A 32 10.94 22.71 18.70
N CYS A 33 10.03 22.59 17.72
CA CYS A 33 9.93 21.42 16.88
C CYS A 33 10.97 21.43 15.73
N THR A 34 11.92 20.50 15.76
CA THR A 34 12.86 20.26 14.67
C THR A 34 12.32 19.23 13.68
N LEU A 35 12.81 19.25 12.42
CA LEU A 35 12.46 18.24 11.39
C LEU A 35 12.66 16.80 11.89
N ASN A 36 13.74 16.57 12.65
CA ASN A 36 14.03 15.27 13.23
C ASN A 36 13.04 14.87 14.32
N ASN A 37 12.42 15.80 15.04
CA ASN A 37 11.49 15.45 16.12
C ASN A 37 10.03 15.43 15.67
N MET A 38 9.74 15.86 14.45
CA MET A 38 8.37 15.87 13.90
C MET A 38 7.83 14.48 13.57
N PRO A 39 6.52 14.26 13.75
CA PRO A 39 5.87 13.07 13.23
C PRO A 39 6.07 12.98 11.70
N PRO A 40 6.31 11.79 11.15
CA PRO A 40 6.44 11.64 9.71
C PRO A 40 5.15 12.03 9.00
N TYR A 41 5.30 12.59 7.82
CA TYR A 41 4.21 12.80 6.88
C TYR A 41 3.88 11.48 6.19
N VAL A 42 2.66 11.01 6.38
CA VAL A 42 2.23 9.68 5.97
C VAL A 42 1.43 9.77 4.67
N VAL A 43 1.97 9.17 3.62
CA VAL A 43 1.33 9.07 2.30
C VAL A 43 0.80 7.66 2.12
N SER A 44 -0.52 7.49 2.00
CA SER A 44 -1.12 6.21 1.63
C SER A 44 -1.19 6.06 0.11
N ILE A 45 -0.87 4.86 -0.38
CA ILE A 45 -1.09 4.45 -1.77
C ILE A 45 -1.96 3.19 -1.75
N TYR A 46 -3.17 3.30 -2.29
CA TYR A 46 -4.14 2.20 -2.32
C TYR A 46 -4.82 2.09 -3.68
N GLY A 47 -5.54 0.98 -3.88
CA GLY A 47 -6.06 0.57 -5.18
C GLY A 47 -5.97 -0.93 -5.39
N SER A 48 -6.51 -1.39 -6.52
CA SER A 48 -6.70 -2.82 -6.78
C SER A 48 -5.41 -3.65 -6.70
N VAL A 49 -5.56 -4.95 -6.45
CA VAL A 49 -4.47 -5.91 -6.62
C VAL A 49 -3.91 -5.80 -8.04
N ALA A 50 -2.60 -5.88 -8.19
CA ALA A 50 -1.89 -5.73 -9.48
C ALA A 50 -1.99 -4.35 -10.17
N SER A 51 -2.60 -3.33 -9.57
CA SER A 51 -2.67 -1.99 -10.18
C SER A 51 -1.31 -1.27 -10.30
N GLY A 52 -0.27 -1.78 -9.63
CA GLY A 52 1.10 -1.24 -9.65
C GLY A 52 1.42 -0.30 -8.48
N LYS A 53 0.69 -0.40 -7.36
CA LYS A 53 0.93 0.40 -6.16
C LYS A 53 2.39 0.37 -5.69
N SER A 54 2.98 -0.83 -5.51
CA SER A 54 4.37 -0.95 -5.07
C SER A 54 5.34 -0.26 -6.02
N THR A 55 5.13 -0.38 -7.33
CA THR A 55 5.95 0.31 -8.34
C THR A 55 5.88 1.82 -8.18
N ILE A 56 4.67 2.38 -8.01
CA ILE A 56 4.49 3.82 -7.79
C ILE A 56 5.12 4.26 -6.46
N ALA A 57 4.97 3.47 -5.39
CA ALA A 57 5.55 3.78 -4.08
C ALA A 57 7.08 3.92 -4.15
N TYR A 58 7.76 3.00 -4.85
CA TYR A 58 9.22 3.07 -5.00
C TYR A 58 9.67 4.19 -5.96
N ILE A 59 8.96 4.42 -7.07
CA ILE A 59 9.24 5.57 -7.95
C ILE A 59 9.10 6.89 -7.17
N LEU A 60 8.03 7.01 -6.37
CA LEU A 60 7.79 8.18 -5.54
C LEU A 60 8.89 8.36 -4.49
N LYS A 61 9.30 7.28 -3.79
CA LYS A 61 10.46 7.31 -2.87
C LYS A 61 11.71 7.81 -3.59
N SER A 62 12.05 7.24 -4.74
CA SER A 62 13.24 7.61 -5.51
C SER A 62 13.22 9.06 -5.99
N ASN A 63 12.05 9.61 -6.30
CA ASN A 63 11.93 11.02 -6.69
C ASN A 63 11.95 11.96 -5.48
N LEU A 64 11.28 11.62 -4.37
CA LEU A 64 11.23 12.47 -3.17
C LEU A 64 12.61 12.68 -2.53
N ILE A 65 13.45 11.64 -2.47
CA ILE A 65 14.80 11.75 -1.90
C ILE A 65 15.69 12.71 -2.72
N LYS A 66 15.37 12.97 -3.99
CA LYS A 66 16.12 13.92 -4.82
C LYS A 66 15.84 15.38 -4.47
N TYR A 67 14.71 15.70 -3.82
CA TYR A 67 14.35 17.09 -3.49
C TYR A 67 15.20 17.67 -2.35
N SER A 68 15.64 16.84 -1.41
CA SER A 68 16.47 17.29 -0.30
C SER A 68 17.26 16.13 0.30
N LYS A 69 18.57 16.33 0.50
CA LYS A 69 19.45 15.39 1.20
C LYS A 69 19.08 15.23 2.69
N ASN A 70 18.37 16.20 3.26
CA ASN A 70 18.00 16.22 4.68
C ASN A 70 16.70 15.46 4.97
N ILE A 71 16.06 14.88 3.95
CA ILE A 71 14.77 14.19 4.09
C ILE A 71 14.96 12.71 3.78
N THR A 72 14.54 11.89 4.73
CA THR A 72 14.49 10.44 4.60
C THR A 72 13.08 10.00 4.25
N VAL A 73 12.96 9.02 3.37
CA VAL A 73 11.68 8.50 2.88
C VAL A 73 11.69 6.97 2.97
N GLU A 74 10.67 6.38 3.57
CA GLU A 74 10.52 4.93 3.65
C GLU A 74 9.21 4.42 3.06
N VAL A 75 9.25 3.17 2.57
CA VAL A 75 8.08 2.48 2.00
C VAL A 75 7.78 1.26 2.85
N VAL A 76 6.55 1.20 3.37
CA VAL A 76 6.04 0.05 4.12
C VAL A 76 4.80 -0.48 3.43
N LYS A 77 4.82 -1.77 3.10
CA LYS A 77 3.68 -2.48 2.53
C LYS A 77 2.81 -3.01 3.66
N THR A 78 1.50 -2.89 3.55
CA THR A 78 0.56 -3.34 4.58
C THR A 78 0.41 -4.84 4.66
N ASP A 79 0.90 -5.59 3.67
CA ASP A 79 0.90 -7.06 3.67
C ASP A 79 1.62 -7.64 4.90
N ILE A 80 2.51 -6.87 5.54
CA ILE A 80 3.17 -7.25 6.81
C ILE A 80 2.22 -7.32 8.01
N PHE A 81 1.02 -6.77 7.87
CA PHE A 81 -0.06 -6.81 8.87
C PHE A 81 -1.12 -7.85 8.54
N LEU A 82 -0.93 -8.67 7.50
CA LEU A 82 -1.76 -9.87 7.34
C LEU A 82 -1.50 -10.84 8.49
N TYR A 83 -2.53 -11.57 8.90
CA TYR A 83 -2.31 -12.76 9.70
C TYR A 83 -1.47 -13.77 8.90
N CYS A 84 -0.63 -14.54 9.59
CA CYS A 84 0.12 -15.63 8.95
C CYS A 84 -0.85 -16.71 8.43
N ASN A 85 -0.41 -17.52 7.47
CA ASN A 85 -1.27 -18.55 6.85
C ASN A 85 -1.81 -19.54 7.89
N GLN A 86 -1.04 -19.86 8.94
CA GLN A 86 -1.51 -20.73 10.02
C GLN A 86 -2.77 -20.16 10.69
N VAL A 87 -2.78 -18.87 11.02
CA VAL A 87 -3.93 -18.20 11.64
C VAL A 87 -5.07 -18.06 10.64
N LEU A 88 -4.78 -17.66 9.39
CA LEU A 88 -5.80 -17.55 8.34
C LEU A 88 -6.48 -18.89 8.04
N ASN A 89 -5.75 -20.01 8.08
CA ASN A 89 -6.31 -21.35 7.94
C ASN A 89 -7.27 -21.69 9.08
N LYS A 90 -6.84 -21.47 10.34
CA LYS A 90 -7.69 -21.70 11.53
C LYS A 90 -8.99 -20.88 11.50
N MET A 91 -8.95 -19.68 10.92
CA MET A 91 -10.12 -18.80 10.79
C MET A 91 -10.93 -19.04 9.51
N GLY A 92 -10.52 -19.96 8.62
CA GLY A 92 -11.18 -20.15 7.32
C GLY A 92 -11.04 -18.97 6.35
N LEU A 93 -10.06 -18.09 6.56
CA LEU A 93 -9.88 -16.82 5.85
C LEU A 93 -8.84 -16.87 4.71
N MET A 94 -8.26 -18.04 4.41
CA MET A 94 -7.26 -18.15 3.33
C MET A 94 -7.76 -17.65 1.98
N LYS A 95 -9.02 -17.91 1.63
CA LYS A 95 -9.65 -17.43 0.38
C LYS A 95 -10.05 -15.95 0.44
N LYS A 96 -9.85 -15.30 1.58
CA LYS A 96 -10.14 -13.88 1.81
C LYS A 96 -8.86 -13.06 2.08
N LYS A 97 -7.68 -13.59 1.76
CA LYS A 97 -6.43 -12.84 1.92
C LYS A 97 -6.47 -11.54 1.11
N GLY A 98 -6.26 -10.41 1.79
CA GLY A 98 -6.41 -9.06 1.23
C GLY A 98 -7.77 -8.40 1.49
N PHE A 99 -8.74 -9.12 2.06
CA PHE A 99 -9.97 -8.53 2.62
C PHE A 99 -9.68 -7.98 4.03
N PRO A 100 -10.49 -7.02 4.53
CA PRO A 100 -10.29 -6.42 5.85
C PRO A 100 -10.06 -7.44 6.98
N GLU A 101 -10.85 -8.52 7.02
CA GLU A 101 -10.79 -9.55 8.05
C GLU A 101 -9.48 -10.38 8.05
N SER A 102 -8.70 -10.32 6.97
CA SER A 102 -7.41 -11.02 6.89
C SER A 102 -6.23 -10.24 7.50
N TYR A 103 -6.47 -9.00 7.95
CA TYR A 103 -5.46 -8.14 8.54
C TYR A 103 -5.60 -8.03 10.07
N ASP A 104 -4.46 -7.99 10.74
CA ASP A 104 -4.35 -7.58 12.14
C ASP A 104 -4.40 -6.05 12.22
N ILE A 105 -5.63 -5.52 12.29
CA ILE A 105 -5.91 -4.09 12.36
C ILE A 105 -5.32 -3.47 13.64
N LYS A 106 -5.29 -4.21 14.75
CA LYS A 106 -4.72 -3.74 16.02
C LYS A 106 -3.23 -3.50 15.89
N LYS A 107 -2.50 -4.43 15.25
CA LYS A 107 -1.07 -4.29 14.97
C LYS A 107 -0.76 -3.14 14.01
N LEU A 108 -1.58 -2.96 12.97
CA LEU A 108 -1.46 -1.80 12.08
C LEU A 108 -1.68 -0.48 12.86
N ALA A 109 -2.73 -0.41 13.69
CA ALA A 109 -3.03 0.77 14.50
C ALA A 109 -1.87 1.13 15.43
N ASN A 110 -1.38 0.16 16.21
CA ASN A 110 -0.25 0.34 17.11
C ASN A 110 1.02 0.80 16.38
N PHE A 111 1.27 0.26 15.19
CA PHE A 111 2.38 0.69 14.35
C PHE A 111 2.25 2.17 13.94
N LEU A 112 1.09 2.58 13.40
CA LEU A 112 0.88 3.95 12.96
C LEU A 112 0.95 4.96 14.11
N ILE A 113 0.33 4.62 15.26
CA ILE A 113 0.39 5.45 16.46
C ILE A 113 1.85 5.56 16.95
N SER A 114 2.57 4.44 17.00
CA SER A 114 3.97 4.46 17.45
C SER A 114 4.87 5.27 16.52
N ILE A 115 4.60 5.25 15.21
CA ILE A 115 5.31 6.07 14.22
C ILE A 115 4.97 7.55 14.36
N LYS A 116 3.68 7.89 14.52
CA LYS A 116 3.25 9.29 14.70
C LYS A 116 3.71 9.89 16.02
N LYS A 117 3.92 9.08 17.06
CA LYS A 117 4.59 9.55 18.28
C LYS A 117 6.04 9.93 18.02
N ASN A 118 6.70 9.31 17.04
CA ASN A 118 8.08 9.61 16.64
C ASN A 118 9.15 9.46 17.76
N ASN A 119 8.83 8.68 18.79
CA ASN A 119 9.66 8.50 19.99
C ASN A 119 10.76 7.45 19.83
N LYS A 120 10.85 6.77 18.68
CA LYS A 120 11.81 5.69 18.45
C LYS A 120 12.69 5.99 17.26
N LEU A 121 13.98 5.66 17.36
CA LEU A 121 14.93 5.74 16.25
C LEU A 121 14.65 4.70 15.16
N TYR A 122 14.02 3.58 15.52
CA TYR A 122 13.65 2.52 14.58
C TYR A 122 12.45 1.69 15.05
N HIS A 123 11.86 0.94 14.13
CA HIS A 123 10.84 -0.07 14.35
C HIS A 123 11.25 -1.39 13.71
N LEU A 124 11.08 -2.50 14.42
CA LEU A 124 11.19 -3.83 13.81
C LEU A 124 9.84 -4.22 13.22
N ILE A 125 9.80 -4.39 11.90
CA ILE A 125 8.58 -4.72 11.16
C ILE A 125 8.64 -6.16 10.61
N PRO A 126 7.49 -6.87 10.51
CA PRO A 126 7.47 -8.19 9.88
C PRO A 126 7.86 -8.13 8.41
N HIS A 127 8.29 -9.27 7.86
CA HIS A 127 8.52 -9.40 6.43
C HIS A 127 7.47 -10.31 5.81
N TYR A 128 6.77 -9.80 4.79
CA TYR A 128 5.85 -10.59 3.97
C TYR A 128 6.56 -11.04 2.70
N SER A 129 6.59 -12.35 2.45
CA SER A 129 7.18 -12.93 1.24
C SER A 129 6.09 -13.27 0.24
N HIS A 130 6.12 -12.65 -0.95
CA HIS A 130 5.22 -13.04 -2.05
C HIS A 130 5.57 -14.42 -2.64
N ILE A 131 6.81 -14.90 -2.46
CA ILE A 131 7.24 -16.24 -2.92
C ILE A 131 6.63 -17.30 -2.01
N ALA A 132 6.84 -17.17 -0.69
CA ALA A 132 6.23 -18.07 0.29
C ALA A 132 4.72 -17.83 0.45
N TYR A 133 4.24 -16.67 -0.01
CA TYR A 133 2.86 -16.20 0.15
C TYR A 133 2.45 -16.15 1.63
N ASP A 134 3.37 -15.71 2.51
CA ASP A 134 3.15 -15.64 3.95
C ASP A 134 4.08 -14.63 4.66
N ILE A 135 3.77 -14.32 5.92
CA ILE A 135 4.68 -13.68 6.86
C ILE A 135 5.80 -14.68 7.19
N VAL A 136 7.06 -14.25 7.01
CA VAL A 136 8.24 -15.07 7.34
C VAL A 136 8.89 -14.60 8.65
N PRO A 137 9.63 -15.46 9.37
CA PRO A 137 10.24 -15.12 10.66
C PRO A 137 11.22 -13.93 10.61
N LYS A 138 11.79 -13.63 9.44
CA LYS A 138 12.69 -12.50 9.24
C LYS A 138 12.00 -11.17 9.54
N LYS A 139 12.64 -10.33 10.36
CA LYS A 139 12.22 -8.95 10.61
C LYS A 139 13.06 -7.98 9.77
N LYS A 140 12.47 -6.84 9.43
CA LYS A 140 13.15 -5.73 8.77
C LYS A 140 13.25 -4.54 9.73
N LEU A 141 14.38 -3.87 9.73
CA LEU A 141 14.55 -2.59 10.42
C LEU A 141 13.92 -1.47 9.58
N LEU A 142 13.00 -0.73 10.18
CA LEU A 142 12.46 0.51 9.64
C LEU A 142 13.03 1.66 10.47
N LEU A 143 13.93 2.43 9.87
CA LEU A 143 14.48 3.61 10.51
C LEU A 143 13.44 4.73 10.58
N LYS A 144 13.64 5.62 11.55
CA LYS A 144 12.92 6.89 11.63
C LYS A 144 13.01 7.65 10.31
N THR A 145 11.88 8.17 9.87
CA THR A 145 11.74 8.78 8.53
C THR A 145 10.95 10.07 8.60
N HIS A 146 11.14 10.95 7.61
CA HIS A 146 10.38 12.19 7.49
C HIS A 146 9.10 11.98 6.69
N ILE A 147 9.15 11.12 5.67
CA ILE A 147 7.99 10.74 4.86
C ILE A 147 7.85 9.22 4.86
N LEU A 148 6.70 8.73 5.31
CA LEU A 148 6.36 7.31 5.27
C LEU A 148 5.32 7.05 4.18
N ILE A 149 5.69 6.26 3.18
CA ILE A 149 4.77 5.78 2.14
C ILE A 149 4.20 4.43 2.58
N LEU A 150 2.90 4.38 2.83
CA LEU A 150 2.14 3.17 3.17
C LEU A 150 1.43 2.62 1.95
N GLU A 151 1.85 1.45 1.48
CA GLU A 151 1.25 0.79 0.33
C GLU A 151 0.28 -0.32 0.74
N GLY A 152 -0.98 -0.26 0.30
CA GLY A 152 -1.94 -1.35 0.44
C GLY A 152 -3.06 -1.18 1.48
N LEU A 153 -3.30 0.04 1.96
CA LEU A 153 -4.36 0.42 2.94
C LEU A 153 -5.80 0.35 2.38
N ASN A 154 -6.13 -0.75 1.72
CA ASN A 154 -7.34 -1.02 0.95
C ASN A 154 -8.63 -1.18 1.78
N PHE A 155 -8.58 -0.93 3.09
CA PHE A 155 -9.69 -1.13 4.03
C PHE A 155 -9.75 -0.07 5.14
N LEU A 156 -8.82 0.90 5.15
CA LEU A 156 -8.61 1.82 6.27
C LEU A 156 -9.88 2.57 6.69
N TYR A 157 -10.66 3.06 5.72
CA TYR A 157 -11.84 3.87 5.98
C TYR A 157 -13.12 3.06 6.23
N LYS A 158 -13.10 1.74 5.98
CA LYS A 158 -14.23 0.86 6.28
C LYS A 158 -14.28 0.53 7.78
N ILE A 159 -13.12 0.47 8.42
CA ILE A 159 -12.99 0.25 9.87
C ILE A 159 -13.76 1.30 10.68
N LYS A 160 -13.86 2.55 10.19
CA LYS A 160 -14.66 3.60 10.83
C LYS A 160 -16.15 3.24 11.01
N LYS A 161 -16.70 2.37 10.15
CA LYS A 161 -18.13 2.07 10.10
C LYS A 161 -18.54 0.80 10.83
N GLU A 162 -17.67 -0.21 10.90
CA GLU A 162 -18.06 -1.56 11.34
C GLU A 162 -17.49 -1.94 12.71
N ASN A 163 -16.50 -1.22 13.24
CA ASN A 163 -15.90 -1.52 14.55
C ASN A 163 -15.92 -0.30 15.48
N TYR A 164 -16.87 -0.28 16.40
CA TYR A 164 -16.97 0.58 17.60
C TYR A 164 -15.81 0.39 18.61
N LEU A 165 -14.68 -0.16 18.19
CA LEU A 165 -13.49 -0.31 19.02
C LEU A 165 -12.46 0.72 18.59
N TYR A 166 -12.73 1.94 19.03
CA TYR A 166 -11.75 2.99 19.23
C TYR A 166 -10.49 2.40 19.89
N PHE A 167 -9.46 2.09 19.10
CA PHE A 167 -8.15 1.78 19.67
C PHE A 167 -7.61 3.10 20.23
N LYS A 168 -7.86 3.36 21.52
CA LYS A 168 -7.54 4.62 22.23
C LYS A 168 -8.18 5.88 21.62
N ASN A 169 -9.44 5.82 21.20
CA ASN A 169 -10.16 6.95 20.58
C ASN A 169 -9.56 7.51 19.27
N ILE A 170 -8.61 6.79 18.65
CA ILE A 170 -7.91 7.25 17.44
C ILE A 170 -8.54 6.64 16.19
N VAL A 171 -8.86 7.52 15.25
CA VAL A 171 -9.36 7.16 13.93
C VAL A 171 -8.18 7.00 12.97
N LEU A 172 -7.93 5.78 12.46
CA LEU A 172 -6.70 5.48 11.73
C LEU A 172 -6.47 6.31 10.46
N SER A 173 -7.53 6.74 9.78
CA SER A 173 -7.38 7.63 8.63
C SER A 173 -6.78 8.98 8.97
N ASP A 174 -6.96 9.43 10.21
CA ASP A 174 -6.53 10.75 10.64
C ASP A 174 -5.01 10.76 10.92
N LEU A 175 -4.40 9.56 10.95
CA LEU A 175 -2.95 9.37 10.94
C LEU A 175 -2.36 9.42 9.53
N ILE A 176 -3.17 9.57 8.48
CA ILE A 176 -2.73 9.67 7.08
C ILE A 176 -2.85 11.12 6.62
N ASP A 177 -1.75 11.70 6.15
CA ASP A 177 -1.74 13.09 5.70
C ASP A 177 -2.11 13.24 4.21
N PHE A 178 -1.82 12.22 3.38
CA PHE A 178 -2.12 12.26 1.95
C PHE A 178 -2.49 10.91 1.38
N ASN A 179 -3.53 10.87 0.55
CA ASN A 179 -4.09 9.65 -0.02
C ASN A 179 -4.00 9.64 -1.54
N ILE A 180 -3.29 8.64 -2.09
CA ILE A 180 -3.18 8.38 -3.53
C ILE A 180 -3.95 7.10 -3.87
N TYR A 181 -4.93 7.22 -4.77
CA TYR A 181 -5.65 6.07 -5.33
C TYR A 181 -5.18 5.75 -6.75
N ILE A 182 -4.78 4.50 -6.98
CA ILE A 182 -4.43 4.00 -8.32
C ILE A 182 -5.66 3.40 -8.98
N ASP A 183 -6.15 4.06 -10.03
CA ASP A 183 -7.37 3.72 -10.75
C ASP A 183 -7.07 3.15 -12.14
N ALA A 184 -7.86 2.19 -12.58
CA ALA A 184 -7.78 1.60 -13.91
C ALA A 184 -9.08 0.85 -14.23
N LYS A 185 -9.35 0.63 -15.52
CA LYS A 185 -10.47 -0.23 -15.94
C LYS A 185 -10.27 -1.65 -15.39
N GLU A 186 -11.36 -2.31 -14.99
CA GLU A 186 -11.31 -3.67 -14.43
C GLU A 186 -10.61 -4.66 -15.38
N SER A 187 -10.91 -4.57 -16.69
CA SER A 187 -10.30 -5.43 -17.71
C SER A 187 -8.78 -5.29 -17.77
N TYR A 188 -8.24 -4.08 -17.58
CA TYR A 188 -6.80 -3.85 -17.54
C TYR A 188 -6.20 -4.48 -16.28
N ILE A 189 -6.84 -4.27 -15.12
CA ILE A 189 -6.35 -4.82 -13.85
C ILE A 189 -6.37 -6.36 -13.88
N LYS A 190 -7.43 -6.95 -14.44
CA LYS A 190 -7.54 -8.40 -14.64
C LYS A 190 -6.37 -8.92 -15.47
N ASN A 191 -6.08 -8.29 -16.60
CA ASN A 191 -4.96 -8.70 -17.45
C ASN A 191 -3.61 -8.60 -16.71
N TRP A 192 -3.36 -7.49 -16.00
CA TRP A 192 -2.15 -7.34 -15.19
C TRP A 192 -2.03 -8.38 -14.10
N TYR A 193 -3.15 -8.73 -13.46
CA TYR A 193 -3.18 -9.77 -12.44
C TYR A 193 -2.78 -11.13 -13.03
N ILE A 194 -3.36 -11.53 -14.17
CA ILE A 194 -3.06 -12.79 -14.83
C ILE A 194 -1.58 -12.84 -15.25
N ASN A 195 -1.08 -11.80 -15.91
CA ASN A 195 0.32 -11.71 -16.33
C ASN A 195 1.28 -11.80 -15.13
N ARG A 196 0.94 -11.14 -14.01
CA ARG A 196 1.73 -11.22 -12.78
C ARG A 196 1.67 -12.62 -12.17
N PHE A 197 0.52 -13.29 -12.23
CA PHE A 197 0.35 -14.66 -11.75
C PHE A 197 1.24 -15.63 -12.54
N LEU A 198 1.24 -15.52 -13.87
CA LEU A 198 2.11 -16.31 -14.74
C LEU A 198 3.59 -16.04 -14.46
N ASN A 199 3.97 -14.79 -14.24
CA ASN A 199 5.34 -14.46 -13.85
C ASN A 199 5.73 -15.09 -12.50
N PHE A 200 4.83 -15.10 -11.50
CA PHE A 200 5.08 -15.80 -10.24
C PHE A 200 5.20 -17.31 -10.42
N ARG A 201 4.36 -17.92 -11.26
CA ARG A 201 4.51 -19.33 -11.64
C ARG A 201 5.89 -19.56 -12.25
N LYS A 202 6.30 -18.80 -13.27
CA LYS A 202 7.61 -18.96 -13.93
C LYS A 202 8.77 -18.86 -12.92
N LYS A 203 8.75 -17.85 -12.05
CA LYS A 203 9.77 -17.66 -11.00
C LYS A 203 9.76 -18.74 -9.92
N SER A 204 8.63 -19.39 -9.68
CA SER A 204 8.52 -20.43 -8.65
C SER A 204 9.35 -21.68 -8.95
N ALA A 205 9.74 -21.90 -10.21
CA ALA A 205 10.63 -23.01 -10.58
C ALA A 205 11.99 -22.95 -9.87
N LEU A 206 12.43 -21.75 -9.48
CA LEU A 206 13.70 -21.53 -8.77
C LEU A 206 13.60 -21.75 -7.25
N TYR A 207 12.39 -21.97 -6.70
CA TYR A 207 12.15 -21.98 -5.26
C TYR A 207 11.15 -23.08 -4.88
N SER A 208 11.65 -24.20 -4.35
CA SER A 208 10.83 -25.34 -3.92
C SER A 208 9.75 -24.99 -2.90
N TYR A 209 10.05 -24.05 -1.98
CA TYR A 209 9.12 -23.55 -0.96
C TYR A 209 8.11 -22.51 -1.47
N SER A 210 8.13 -22.16 -2.77
CA SER A 210 7.21 -21.19 -3.34
C SER A 210 5.78 -21.69 -3.31
N TYR A 211 4.84 -20.83 -2.87
CA TYR A 211 3.42 -21.13 -2.93
C TYR A 211 2.95 -21.44 -4.37
N PHE A 212 3.58 -20.81 -5.37
CA PHE A 212 3.20 -20.92 -6.77
C PHE A 212 3.74 -22.18 -7.46
N SER A 213 4.62 -22.95 -6.82
CA SER A 213 5.18 -24.19 -7.39
C SER A 213 4.10 -25.22 -7.72
N ARG A 214 2.98 -25.21 -6.98
CA ARG A 214 1.78 -26.04 -7.25
C ARG A 214 1.22 -25.85 -8.66
N TYR A 215 1.41 -24.68 -9.27
CA TYR A 215 0.92 -24.38 -10.61
C TYR A 215 1.91 -24.79 -11.71
N LEU A 216 3.12 -25.23 -11.37
CA LEU A 216 4.07 -25.76 -12.36
C LEU A 216 3.61 -27.12 -12.93
N LYS A 217 2.84 -27.89 -12.14
CA LYS A 217 2.35 -29.23 -12.50
C LYS A 217 1.17 -29.23 -13.49
N ILE A 218 0.65 -28.06 -13.86
CA ILE A 218 -0.49 -27.93 -14.80
C ILE A 218 -0.05 -27.11 -16.02
N SER A 219 -0.76 -27.21 -17.15
CA SER A 219 -0.46 -26.39 -18.34
C SER A 219 -0.60 -24.89 -18.06
N GLU A 220 0.03 -24.05 -18.90
CA GLU A 220 -0.09 -22.60 -18.79
C GLU A 220 -1.56 -22.16 -18.95
N GLU A 221 -2.28 -22.75 -19.89
CA GLU A 221 -3.72 -22.54 -20.11
C GLU A 221 -4.55 -22.81 -18.85
N LYS A 222 -4.38 -23.98 -18.22
CA LYS A 222 -5.06 -24.31 -16.95
C LYS A 222 -4.68 -23.35 -15.82
N THR A 223 -3.46 -22.79 -15.86
CA THR A 223 -3.07 -21.75 -14.89
C THR A 223 -3.77 -20.43 -15.16
N ILE A 224 -3.93 -20.04 -16.42
CA ILE A 224 -4.69 -18.85 -16.81
C ILE A 224 -6.14 -19.00 -16.37
N GLU A 225 -6.78 -20.16 -16.60
CA GLU A 225 -8.12 -20.46 -16.11
C GLU A 225 -8.20 -20.31 -14.59
N LYS A 226 -7.23 -20.87 -13.86
CA LYS A 226 -7.20 -20.76 -12.39
C LYS A 226 -7.02 -19.32 -11.91
N ALA A 227 -6.14 -18.55 -12.57
CA ALA A 227 -5.94 -17.14 -12.28
C ALA A 227 -7.22 -16.33 -12.56
N ASN A 228 -7.95 -16.64 -13.64
CA ASN A 228 -9.24 -16.05 -13.97
C ASN A 228 -10.30 -16.33 -12.89
N GLN A 229 -10.38 -17.57 -12.41
CA GLN A 229 -11.29 -17.95 -11.32
C GLN A 229 -10.95 -17.18 -10.04
N ILE A 230 -9.68 -17.14 -9.63
CA ILE A 230 -9.24 -16.41 -8.44
C ILE A 230 -9.52 -14.91 -8.59
N TRP A 231 -9.27 -14.32 -9.76
CA TRP A 231 -9.62 -12.94 -10.04
C TRP A 231 -11.11 -12.69 -9.82
N SER A 232 -11.96 -13.48 -10.46
CA SER A 232 -13.41 -13.27 -10.47
C SER A 232 -14.03 -13.46 -9.09
N CYS A 233 -13.63 -14.51 -8.36
CA CYS A 233 -14.24 -14.86 -7.07
C CYS A 233 -13.66 -14.09 -5.88
N ILE A 234 -12.39 -13.66 -5.96
CA ILE A 234 -11.68 -13.07 -4.80
C ILE A 234 -11.31 -11.61 -5.09
N ASN A 235 -10.45 -11.36 -6.07
CA ASN A 235 -9.87 -10.02 -6.26
C ASN A 235 -10.89 -9.00 -6.78
N LYS A 236 -11.76 -9.39 -7.71
CA LYS A 236 -12.84 -8.54 -8.25
C LYS A 236 -13.85 -8.21 -7.16
N CYS A 237 -14.28 -9.22 -6.38
CA CYS A 237 -15.18 -9.00 -5.25
C CYS A 237 -14.58 -8.04 -4.22
N ASN A 238 -13.30 -8.21 -3.88
CA ASN A 238 -12.60 -7.29 -2.98
C ASN A 238 -12.50 -5.88 -3.57
N LEU A 239 -12.18 -5.77 -4.87
CA LEU A 239 -12.11 -4.50 -5.58
C LEU A 239 -13.44 -3.75 -5.47
N ILE A 240 -14.55 -4.37 -5.85
CA ILE A 240 -15.85 -3.73 -5.89
C ILE A 240 -16.35 -3.41 -4.48
N LYS A 241 -16.27 -4.36 -3.54
CA LYS A 241 -16.88 -4.22 -2.22
C LYS A 241 -16.05 -3.37 -1.26
N ASN A 242 -14.72 -3.46 -1.32
CA ASN A 242 -13.85 -2.88 -0.30
C ASN A 242 -12.92 -1.79 -0.82
N ILE A 243 -12.39 -1.89 -2.05
CA ILE A 243 -11.33 -0.98 -2.53
C ILE A 243 -11.89 0.22 -3.30
N LEU A 244 -12.77 -0.02 -4.27
CA LEU A 244 -13.32 1.01 -5.15
C LEU A 244 -14.11 2.08 -4.37
N PRO A 245 -14.90 1.75 -3.33
CA PRO A 245 -15.57 2.77 -2.51
C PRO A 245 -14.60 3.74 -1.83
N LEU A 246 -13.34 3.34 -1.62
CA LEU A 246 -12.32 4.19 -0.98
C LEU A 246 -11.80 5.29 -1.89
N LYS A 247 -12.02 5.20 -3.21
CA LYS A 247 -11.62 6.23 -4.18
C LYS A 247 -12.12 7.63 -3.83
N LYS A 248 -13.24 7.74 -3.09
CA LYS A 248 -13.77 9.03 -2.63
C LYS A 248 -12.84 9.75 -1.64
N TYR A 249 -12.07 9.02 -0.82
CA TYR A 249 -11.14 9.56 0.18
C TYR A 249 -9.76 9.94 -0.41
N ALA A 250 -9.54 9.73 -1.69
CA ALA A 250 -8.27 10.05 -2.33
C ALA A 250 -8.09 11.56 -2.49
N ASN A 251 -6.95 12.10 -2.03
CA ASN A 251 -6.51 13.45 -2.36
C ASN A 251 -6.06 13.53 -3.82
N LEU A 252 -5.50 12.43 -4.34
CA LEU A 252 -5.05 12.32 -5.72
C LEU A 252 -5.41 10.96 -6.32
N ILE A 253 -5.91 10.97 -7.55
CA ILE A 253 -6.20 9.76 -8.31
C ILE A 253 -5.27 9.68 -9.52
N LEU A 254 -4.53 8.58 -9.62
CA LEU A 254 -3.72 8.23 -10.78
C LEU A 254 -4.49 7.24 -11.65
N LYS A 255 -5.02 7.69 -12.79
CA LYS A 255 -5.66 6.81 -13.77
C LYS A 255 -4.60 6.19 -14.67
N LYS A 256 -4.69 4.87 -14.86
CA LYS A 256 -3.76 4.10 -15.69
C LYS A 256 -4.45 3.47 -16.90
N ASN A 257 -3.72 3.46 -18.02
CA ASN A 257 -4.10 2.74 -19.25
C ASN A 257 -3.54 1.31 -19.24
N ASN A 258 -3.98 0.48 -20.18
CA ASN A 258 -3.67 -0.96 -20.31
C ASN A 258 -2.18 -1.34 -20.23
N ASN A 259 -1.26 -0.45 -20.62
CA ASN A 259 0.20 -0.66 -20.58
C ASN A 259 0.84 -0.13 -19.26
N HIS A 260 0.05 0.05 -18.21
CA HIS A 260 0.45 0.63 -16.92
C HIS A 260 0.99 2.08 -16.97
N THR A 261 0.84 2.79 -18.10
CA THR A 261 1.14 4.23 -18.14
C THR A 261 0.05 5.02 -17.42
N THR A 262 0.44 6.09 -16.74
CA THR A 262 -0.51 7.04 -16.15
C THR A 262 -1.07 7.90 -17.27
N SER A 263 -2.37 7.84 -17.47
CA SER A 263 -3.07 8.63 -18.49
C SER A 263 -3.66 9.92 -17.97
N LYS A 264 -3.98 9.96 -16.66
CA LYS A 264 -4.52 11.17 -16.04
C LYS A 264 -4.15 11.23 -14.56
N ILE A 265 -3.75 12.41 -14.10
CA ILE A 265 -3.66 12.76 -12.69
C ILE A 265 -4.87 13.63 -12.37
N ILE A 266 -5.62 13.27 -11.32
CA ILE A 266 -6.74 14.08 -10.82
C ILE A 266 -6.43 14.44 -9.38
N TYR A 267 -6.13 15.71 -9.13
CA TYR A 267 -6.01 16.25 -7.79
C TYR A 267 -7.38 16.68 -7.29
N LYS A 268 -7.84 16.12 -6.16
CA LYS A 268 -9.05 16.59 -5.49
C LYS A 268 -8.64 17.70 -4.53
N LYS A 269 -9.17 18.90 -4.75
CA LYS A 269 -8.99 20.02 -3.82
C LYS A 269 -9.46 19.55 -2.45
N LEU A 270 -8.60 19.70 -1.44
CA LEU A 270 -8.95 19.43 -0.04
C LEU A 270 -10.18 20.30 0.29
N LYS A 271 -11.28 19.67 0.71
CA LYS A 271 -12.29 20.41 1.48
C LYS A 271 -11.64 20.63 2.85
N PHE A 272 -11.14 21.84 3.07
CA PHE A 272 -10.80 22.31 4.40
C PHE A 272 -12.09 22.47 5.20
#